data_AF-A0A4W3GWN9-F1
#
_entry.id   AF-A0A4W3GWN9-F1
#
_cell.length_a   1.000
_cell.length_b   1.000
_cell.length_c   1.000
_cell.angle_alpha   90.00
_cell.angle_beta   90.00
_cell.angle_gamma   90.00
#
_symmetry.space_group_name_H-M   'P 1'
#
loop_
_entity.id
_entity.type
_entity.pdbx_description
1 polymer ?
#
loop_
_entity_poly.entity_id
_entity_poly.type
_entity_poly.pdbx_seq_one_letter_code
_entity_poly.pdbx_strand_id
1 'polypeptide(L)'
;MVQPQPQPHAQPYLHPQPSAPNPALPGSTLSLSLSPAGIGYATQVIEAHVNIYYIIVLAWAIFYLLNSFTSELPWASCDHHWNTKNCVEFQKLNITNCTQDNTRNGTSSVIEFWERRVLGLSSGIEKIGNVRWELALCLLAAWIICYFCIWKGPKSTGKVPEFTAHEPLRAHTLWHEIGATERERVGGRGKRESRE
;
A
#
# COMPACT_ATOMS: atom_id res chain seq x y z
N MET A 1 19.01 78.48 22.97
CA MET A 1 18.73 78.68 21.53
C MET A 1 19.56 77.70 20.74
N VAL A 2 18.92 77.13 19.73
CA VAL A 2 19.32 76.03 18.85
C VAL A 2 20.65 76.31 18.12
N GLN A 3 21.56 75.33 18.05
CA GLN A 3 21.92 74.65 16.79
C GLN A 3 22.86 73.44 17.01
N PRO A 4 22.82 72.45 16.10
CA PRO A 4 23.06 71.03 16.38
C PRO A 4 24.43 70.56 15.92
N GLN A 5 25.00 69.55 16.60
CA GLN A 5 26.18 68.83 16.11
C GLN A 5 25.78 67.80 15.05
N PRO A 6 26.58 67.60 13.98
CA PRO A 6 26.24 66.69 12.89
C PRO A 6 26.28 65.23 13.35
N GLN A 7 25.22 64.47 13.06
CA GLN A 7 25.22 63.02 13.22
C GLN A 7 26.20 62.39 12.21
N PRO A 8 27.17 61.55 12.62
CA PRO A 8 27.95 60.78 11.67
C PRO A 8 27.04 59.75 11.01
N HIS A 9 27.11 59.71 9.68
CA HIS A 9 26.42 58.74 8.83
C HIS A 9 26.54 57.32 9.41
N ALA A 10 25.39 56.74 9.78
CA ALA A 10 25.29 55.33 10.10
C ALA A 10 25.64 54.52 8.84
N GLN A 11 26.76 53.81 8.89
CA GLN A 11 27.08 52.81 7.87
C GLN A 11 26.05 51.67 7.95
N PRO A 12 25.54 51.15 6.82
CA PRO A 12 24.70 49.96 6.83
C PRO A 12 25.50 48.77 7.37
N TYR A 13 24.96 48.09 8.36
CA TYR A 13 25.45 46.79 8.82
C TYR A 13 25.51 45.84 7.63
N LEU A 14 26.73 45.47 7.21
CA LEU A 14 26.94 44.42 6.22
C LEU A 14 26.45 43.09 6.82
N HIS A 15 25.46 42.48 6.18
CA HIS A 15 25.04 41.12 6.48
C HIS A 15 26.26 40.18 6.34
N PRO A 16 26.51 39.24 7.27
CA PRO A 16 27.53 38.22 7.06
C PRO A 16 27.17 37.41 5.80
N GLN A 17 28.06 37.41 4.81
CA GLN A 17 27.94 36.53 3.65
C GLN A 17 28.01 35.07 4.15
N PRO A 18 27.13 34.16 3.70
CA PRO A 18 27.27 32.74 3.98
C PRO A 18 28.62 32.29 3.42
N SER A 19 29.51 31.83 4.32
CA SER A 19 30.76 31.18 3.92
C SER A 19 30.42 30.05 2.96
N ALA A 20 31.08 30.03 1.79
CA ALA A 20 30.97 28.95 0.82
C ALA A 20 31.17 27.59 1.52
N PRO A 21 30.42 26.54 1.14
CA PRO A 21 30.66 25.20 1.68
C PRO A 21 32.09 24.77 1.33
N ASN A 22 32.88 24.47 2.36
CA ASN A 22 34.24 23.95 2.20
C ASN A 22 34.23 22.71 1.29
N PRO A 23 35.11 22.63 0.29
CA PRO A 23 35.26 21.42 -0.49
C PRO A 23 36.00 20.35 0.33
N ALA A 24 35.44 19.14 0.31
CA ALA A 24 36.08 17.87 0.62
C ALA A 24 36.34 17.52 2.11
N LEU A 25 35.45 16.69 2.66
CA LEU A 25 35.82 15.58 3.54
C LEU A 25 35.62 14.27 2.74
N PRO A 26 36.67 13.49 2.44
CA PRO A 26 36.54 12.21 1.76
C PRO A 26 36.24 11.14 2.80
N GLY A 27 34.97 10.94 3.11
CA GLY A 27 34.56 9.87 4.01
C GLY A 27 33.09 9.93 4.34
N SER A 28 32.36 8.89 3.95
CA SER A 28 31.00 8.56 4.40
C SER A 28 29.81 9.16 3.64
N THR A 29 29.95 9.42 2.34
CA THR A 29 28.79 9.32 1.44
C THR A 29 29.05 8.20 0.45
N LEU A 30 28.66 6.98 0.83
CA LEU A 30 28.31 5.92 -0.12
C LEU A 30 27.11 6.42 -0.94
N SER A 31 27.38 7.38 -1.82
CA SER A 31 26.51 7.69 -2.93
C SER A 31 26.59 6.45 -3.80
N LEU A 32 25.65 5.51 -3.61
CA LEU A 32 25.44 4.35 -4.46
C LEU A 32 25.39 4.87 -5.91
N SER A 33 26.53 4.86 -6.59
CA SER A 33 26.66 5.23 -7.99
C SER A 33 26.14 4.08 -8.85
N LEU A 34 24.89 3.70 -8.62
CA LEU A 34 24.18 2.81 -9.51
C LEU A 34 23.99 3.59 -10.82
N SER A 35 24.56 3.10 -11.92
CA SER A 35 24.40 3.71 -13.25
C SER A 35 22.91 4.02 -13.51
N PRO A 36 22.56 5.14 -14.15
CA PRO A 36 21.18 5.44 -14.53
C PRO A 36 20.51 4.29 -15.30
N ALA A 37 21.30 3.52 -16.05
CA ALA A 37 20.83 2.30 -16.72
C ALA A 37 20.48 1.18 -15.73
N GLY A 38 21.28 0.98 -14.68
CA GLY A 38 21.03 -0.01 -13.64
C GLY A 38 19.76 0.26 -12.84
N ILE A 39 19.45 1.54 -12.58
CA ILE A 39 18.19 1.95 -11.96
C ILE A 39 17.00 1.63 -12.88
N GLY A 40 17.12 1.90 -14.18
CA GLY A 40 16.07 1.60 -15.17
C GLY A 40 15.74 0.11 -15.30
N TYR A 41 16.75 -0.77 -15.29
CA TYR A 41 16.50 -2.22 -15.30
C TYR A 41 15.91 -2.69 -13.97
N ALA A 42 16.38 -2.17 -12.83
CA ALA A 42 15.84 -2.52 -11.53
C ALA A 42 14.35 -2.13 -11.42
N THR A 43 13.98 -0.92 -11.86
CA THR A 43 12.57 -0.50 -11.86
C THR A 43 11.73 -1.34 -12.80
N GLN A 44 12.21 -1.65 -14.01
CA GLN A 44 11.46 -2.49 -14.95
C GLN A 44 11.20 -3.91 -14.40
N VAL A 45 12.17 -4.49 -13.70
CA VAL A 45 12.02 -5.79 -13.05
C VAL A 45 10.98 -5.72 -11.93
N ILE A 46 11.04 -4.69 -11.08
CA ILE A 46 10.06 -4.48 -10.00
C ILE A 46 8.65 -4.34 -10.57
N GLU A 47 8.46 -3.48 -11.56
CA GLU A 47 7.15 -3.28 -12.22
C GLU A 47 6.63 -4.57 -12.85
N ALA A 48 7.50 -5.37 -13.47
CA ALA A 48 7.10 -6.66 -14.02
C ALA A 48 6.63 -7.65 -12.93
N HIS A 49 7.34 -7.72 -11.79
CA HIS A 49 6.95 -8.57 -10.66
C HIS A 49 5.61 -8.15 -10.08
N VAL A 50 5.44 -6.84 -9.89
CA VAL A 50 4.21 -6.25 -9.36
C VAL A 50 3.04 -6.52 -10.31
N ASN A 51 3.23 -6.37 -11.63
CA ASN A 51 2.20 -6.66 -12.63
C ASN A 51 1.77 -8.15 -12.60
N ILE A 52 2.73 -9.08 -12.54
CA ILE A 52 2.43 -10.52 -12.46
C ILE A 52 1.63 -10.81 -11.20
N TYR A 53 2.07 -10.31 -10.04
CA TYR A 53 1.36 -10.48 -8.77
C TYR A 53 -0.09 -9.95 -8.83
N TYR A 54 -0.29 -8.75 -9.36
CA TYR A 54 -1.62 -8.16 -9.47
C TYR A 54 -2.54 -8.94 -10.43
N ILE A 55 -2.02 -9.49 -11.53
CA ILE A 55 -2.79 -10.32 -12.45
C ILE A 55 -3.30 -11.59 -11.75
N ILE A 56 -2.49 -12.21 -10.88
CA ILE A 56 -2.90 -13.38 -10.09
C ILE A 56 -4.03 -13.02 -9.11
N VAL A 57 -3.89 -11.91 -8.38
CA VAL A 57 -4.94 -11.44 -7.46
C VAL A 57 -6.24 -11.13 -8.21
N LEU A 58 -6.14 -10.52 -9.40
CA LEU A 58 -7.30 -10.25 -10.24
C LEU A 58 -7.98 -11.55 -10.73
N ALA A 59 -7.19 -12.57 -11.08
CA ALA A 59 -7.73 -13.87 -11.46
C ALA A 59 -8.52 -14.52 -10.32
N TRP A 60 -8.02 -14.44 -9.07
CA TRP A 60 -8.78 -14.88 -7.90
C TRP A 60 -10.07 -14.08 -7.71
N ALA A 61 -10.01 -12.75 -7.85
CA ALA A 61 -11.21 -11.91 -7.74
C ALA A 61 -12.28 -12.28 -8.78
N ILE A 62 -11.90 -12.50 -10.05
CA ILE A 62 -12.82 -12.95 -11.11
C ILE A 62 -13.39 -14.33 -10.77
N PHE A 63 -12.55 -15.26 -10.30
CA PHE A 63 -13.00 -16.60 -9.90
C PHE A 63 -14.07 -16.52 -8.79
N TYR A 64 -13.82 -15.73 -7.73
CA TYR A 64 -14.79 -15.50 -6.66
C TYR A 64 -16.04 -14.78 -7.13
N LEU A 65 -15.91 -13.81 -8.03
CA LEU A 65 -17.03 -13.09 -8.60
C LEU A 65 -17.97 -14.02 -9.39
N LEU A 66 -17.41 -14.87 -10.25
CA LEU A 66 -18.19 -15.85 -11.01
C LEU A 66 -18.92 -16.85 -10.10
N ASN A 67 -18.25 -17.31 -9.04
CA ASN A 67 -18.86 -18.19 -8.04
C ASN A 67 -19.85 -17.47 -7.10
N SER A 68 -19.91 -16.14 -7.12
CA SER A 68 -20.90 -15.39 -6.32
C SER A 68 -22.26 -15.33 -7.01
N PHE A 69 -22.34 -15.64 -8.31
CA PHE A 69 -23.61 -15.71 -9.05
C PHE A 69 -24.30 -17.08 -8.94
N THR A 70 -23.71 -18.05 -8.23
CA THR A 70 -24.36 -19.35 -8.00
C THR A 70 -25.41 -19.25 -6.89
N SER A 71 -26.46 -20.07 -6.98
CA SER A 71 -27.57 -20.06 -6.01
C SER A 71 -27.13 -20.48 -4.61
N GLU A 72 -26.20 -21.43 -4.53
CA GLU A 72 -25.54 -21.88 -3.32
C GLU A 72 -24.05 -21.54 -3.47
N LEU A 73 -23.47 -20.89 -2.46
CA LEU A 73 -22.07 -20.46 -2.52
C LEU A 73 -21.17 -21.67 -2.20
N PRO A 74 -20.13 -21.97 -2.99
CA PRO A 74 -19.33 -23.18 -2.83
C PRO A 74 -18.47 -23.19 -1.55
N TRP A 75 -18.31 -22.03 -0.89
CA TRP A 75 -17.64 -21.91 0.41
C TRP A 75 -18.61 -21.87 1.59
N ALA A 76 -19.93 -21.96 1.37
CA ALA A 76 -20.93 -21.95 2.43
C ALA A 76 -21.17 -23.34 3.05
N SER A 77 -20.90 -24.42 2.30
CA SER A 77 -21.17 -25.79 2.75
C SER A 77 -19.94 -26.71 2.71
N CYS A 78 -19.94 -27.73 3.56
CA CYS A 78 -18.91 -28.74 3.64
C CYS A 78 -19.14 -29.93 2.68
N ASP A 79 -20.23 -29.93 1.91
CA ASP A 79 -20.62 -31.04 1.03
C ASP A 79 -19.97 -30.94 -0.37
N HIS A 80 -18.65 -31.00 -0.42
CA HIS A 80 -17.90 -30.91 -1.66
C HIS A 80 -16.70 -31.87 -1.68
N HIS A 81 -16.31 -32.32 -2.88
CA HIS A 81 -15.23 -33.31 -3.05
C HIS A 81 -13.85 -32.86 -2.54
N TRP A 82 -13.65 -31.55 -2.37
CA TRP A 82 -12.40 -30.98 -1.86
C TRP A 82 -12.36 -30.89 -0.32
N ASN A 83 -13.48 -31.08 0.38
CA ASN A 83 -13.54 -30.90 1.83
C ASN A 83 -13.04 -32.14 2.59
N THR A 84 -12.38 -31.90 3.73
CA THR A 84 -11.93 -32.96 4.64
C THR A 84 -13.03 -33.31 5.64
N LYS A 85 -12.89 -34.46 6.32
CA LYS A 85 -13.75 -34.85 7.47
C LYS A 85 -13.76 -33.83 8.62
N ASN A 86 -12.78 -32.94 8.67
CA ASN A 86 -12.65 -31.89 9.68
C ASN A 86 -13.31 -30.57 9.25
N CYS A 87 -14.04 -30.55 8.12
CA CYS A 87 -14.74 -29.36 7.67
C CYS A 87 -15.94 -29.04 8.57
N VAL A 88 -16.04 -27.79 9.02
CA VAL A 88 -17.11 -27.33 9.90
C VAL A 88 -17.86 -26.13 9.29
N GLU A 89 -19.19 -26.24 9.26
CA GLU A 89 -20.11 -25.16 8.82
C GLU A 89 -20.50 -24.27 10.00
N PHE A 90 -19.70 -23.23 10.26
CA PHE A 90 -19.92 -22.31 11.39
C PHE A 90 -21.26 -21.55 11.35
N GLN A 91 -21.84 -21.33 10.17
CA GLN A 91 -23.13 -20.64 10.02
C GLN A 91 -24.35 -21.50 10.39
N LYS A 92 -24.24 -22.83 10.31
CA LYS A 92 -25.34 -23.76 10.64
C LYS A 92 -25.24 -24.33 12.05
N LEU A 93 -24.15 -24.08 12.76
CA LEU A 93 -23.98 -24.52 14.13
C LEU A 93 -24.85 -23.67 15.06
N ASN A 94 -25.92 -24.28 15.59
CA ASN A 94 -26.64 -23.75 16.74
C ASN A 94 -25.68 -23.73 17.93
N ILE A 95 -25.44 -22.55 18.50
CA ILE A 95 -24.47 -22.26 19.58
C ILE A 95 -24.64 -23.18 20.81
N THR A 96 -25.79 -23.82 20.96
CA THR A 96 -26.16 -24.71 22.07
C THR A 96 -25.66 -26.16 21.97
N ASN A 97 -25.21 -26.65 20.81
CA ASN A 97 -24.78 -28.06 20.64
C ASN A 97 -23.38 -28.20 20.03
N CYS A 98 -22.49 -27.28 20.38
CA CYS A 98 -21.08 -27.36 20.03
C CYS A 98 -20.38 -28.31 21.01
N THR A 99 -20.21 -29.58 20.64
CA THR A 99 -19.18 -30.39 21.29
C THR A 99 -17.85 -29.68 21.08
N GLN A 100 -17.23 -29.21 22.16
CA GLN A 100 -15.97 -28.44 22.18
C GLN A 100 -14.82 -29.10 21.39
N ASP A 101 -14.93 -30.40 21.08
CA ASP A 101 -13.99 -31.14 20.23
C ASP A 101 -14.08 -30.84 18.73
N ASN A 102 -15.27 -30.55 18.18
CA ASN A 102 -15.43 -30.25 16.75
C ASN A 102 -14.82 -28.89 16.36
N THR A 103 -14.68 -27.97 17.32
CA THR A 103 -14.13 -26.63 17.07
C THR A 103 -12.63 -26.52 17.31
N ARG A 104 -12.01 -27.45 18.06
CA ARG A 104 -10.57 -27.40 18.36
C ARG A 104 -9.69 -27.86 17.18
N ASN A 105 -10.19 -28.79 16.37
CA ASN A 105 -9.47 -29.38 15.23
C ASN A 105 -10.19 -29.19 13.89
N GLY A 106 -11.31 -28.47 13.89
CA GLY A 106 -12.14 -28.24 12.70
C GLY A 106 -11.68 -27.02 11.91
N THR A 107 -11.62 -27.15 10.59
CA THR A 107 -11.33 -26.05 9.65
C THR A 107 -12.62 -25.56 9.03
N SER A 108 -12.77 -24.25 8.81
CA SER A 108 -13.98 -23.71 8.19
C SER A 108 -14.06 -24.09 6.70
N SER A 109 -15.28 -24.25 6.20
CA SER A 109 -15.56 -24.48 4.77
C SER A 109 -14.90 -23.44 3.86
N VAL A 110 -14.79 -22.19 4.32
CA VAL A 110 -14.15 -21.09 3.58
C VAL A 110 -12.64 -21.28 3.46
N ILE A 111 -11.98 -21.70 4.54
CA ILE A 111 -10.53 -21.92 4.55
C ILE A 111 -10.19 -23.16 3.73
N GLU A 112 -10.95 -24.25 3.87
CA GLU A 112 -10.79 -25.46 3.04
C GLU A 112 -10.97 -25.15 1.55
N PHE A 113 -11.96 -24.32 1.20
CA PHE A 113 -12.14 -23.85 -0.17
C PHE A 113 -10.93 -23.05 -0.67
N TRP A 114 -10.42 -22.10 0.11
CA TRP A 114 -9.25 -21.31 -0.28
C TRP A 114 -8.00 -22.18 -0.45
N GLU A 115 -7.68 -23.05 0.50
CA GLU A 115 -6.45 -23.84 0.51
C GLU A 115 -6.45 -24.95 -0.54
N ARG A 116 -7.55 -25.69 -0.67
CA ARG A 116 -7.61 -26.89 -1.52
C ARG A 116 -8.17 -26.62 -2.91
N ARG A 117 -9.13 -25.71 -3.02
CA ARG A 117 -9.72 -25.34 -4.32
C ARG A 117 -8.95 -24.18 -4.93
N VAL A 118 -8.86 -23.02 -4.28
CA VAL A 118 -8.30 -21.80 -4.91
C VAL A 118 -6.78 -21.84 -5.05
N LEU A 119 -6.06 -22.16 -3.98
CA LEU A 119 -4.60 -22.25 -4.00
C LEU A 119 -4.11 -23.61 -4.50
N GLY A 120 -4.84 -24.69 -4.20
CA GLY A 120 -4.43 -26.04 -4.55
C GLY A 120 -3.14 -26.45 -3.84
N LEU A 121 -3.04 -26.15 -2.54
CA LEU A 121 -1.85 -26.45 -1.74
C LEU A 121 -1.56 -27.96 -1.75
N SER A 122 -0.38 -28.31 -2.24
CA SER A 122 0.16 -29.66 -2.17
C SER A 122 0.84 -29.87 -0.83
N SER A 123 0.93 -31.12 -0.36
CA SER A 123 1.54 -31.48 0.93
C SER A 123 3.06 -31.21 1.00
N GLY A 124 3.69 -30.72 -0.08
CA GLY A 124 5.09 -30.31 -0.11
C GLY A 124 5.49 -29.61 -1.42
N ILE A 125 6.62 -28.89 -1.40
CA ILE A 125 7.12 -28.14 -2.56
C ILE A 125 7.67 -29.06 -3.68
N GLU A 126 8.02 -30.30 -3.34
CA GLU A 126 8.52 -31.31 -4.30
C GLU A 126 7.40 -31.94 -5.14
N LYS A 127 6.12 -31.75 -4.76
CA LYS A 127 4.97 -32.25 -5.49
C LYS A 127 4.20 -31.09 -6.09
N ILE A 128 4.69 -30.56 -7.21
CA ILE A 128 3.94 -29.58 -8.01
C ILE A 128 2.66 -30.27 -8.48
N GLY A 129 1.52 -29.84 -7.94
CA GLY A 129 0.22 -30.43 -8.22
C GLY A 129 -0.26 -30.19 -9.66
N ASN A 130 -1.48 -30.61 -9.96
CA ASN A 130 -2.10 -30.39 -11.26
C ASN A 130 -2.62 -28.94 -11.39
N VAL A 131 -2.44 -28.33 -12.56
CA VAL A 131 -2.95 -26.98 -12.86
C VAL A 131 -4.47 -27.03 -12.96
N ARG A 132 -5.16 -26.23 -12.16
CA ARG A 132 -6.63 -26.13 -12.18
C ARG A 132 -7.07 -25.27 -13.37
N TRP A 133 -7.65 -25.89 -14.38
CA TRP A 133 -8.09 -25.23 -15.61
C TRP A 133 -9.06 -24.06 -15.40
N GLU A 134 -9.93 -24.12 -14.40
CA GLU A 134 -10.84 -23.00 -14.06
C GLU A 134 -10.08 -21.71 -13.70
N LEU A 135 -8.99 -21.85 -12.92
CA LEU A 135 -8.13 -20.72 -12.54
C LEU A 135 -7.30 -20.25 -13.73
N ALA A 136 -6.82 -21.17 -14.58
CA ALA A 136 -6.11 -20.82 -15.81
C ALA A 136 -7.01 -20.01 -16.77
N LEU A 137 -8.29 -20.35 -16.88
CA LEU A 137 -9.26 -19.58 -17.67
C LEU A 137 -9.56 -18.22 -17.03
N CYS A 138 -9.70 -18.14 -15.71
CA CYS A 138 -9.87 -16.85 -15.01
C CYS A 138 -8.64 -15.95 -15.17
N LEU A 139 -7.44 -16.53 -15.18
CA LEU A 139 -6.19 -15.83 -15.44
C LEU A 139 -6.13 -15.28 -16.87
N LEU A 140 -6.53 -16.09 -17.85
CA LEU A 140 -6.62 -15.66 -19.24
C LEU A 140 -7.62 -14.50 -19.39
N ALA A 141 -8.78 -14.59 -18.73
CA ALA A 141 -9.76 -13.52 -18.72
C ALA A 141 -9.23 -12.23 -18.07
N ALA A 142 -8.55 -12.34 -16.92
CA ALA A 142 -7.90 -11.20 -16.26
C ALA A 142 -6.90 -10.51 -17.19
N TRP A 143 -6.06 -11.30 -17.88
CA TRP A 143 -5.08 -10.79 -18.84
C TRP A 143 -5.73 -10.07 -20.02
N ILE A 144 -6.79 -10.63 -20.59
CA ILE A 144 -7.58 -10.01 -21.67
C ILE A 144 -8.20 -8.68 -21.20
N ILE A 145 -8.78 -8.64 -20.00
CA ILE A 145 -9.37 -7.41 -19.43
C ILE A 145 -8.29 -6.34 -19.26
N CYS A 146 -7.14 -6.68 -18.66
CA CYS A 146 -6.02 -5.75 -18.51
C CYS A 146 -5.51 -5.26 -19.87
N TYR A 147 -5.37 -6.15 -20.85
CA TYR A 147 -4.98 -5.79 -22.20
C TYR A 147 -5.96 -4.81 -22.83
N PHE A 148 -7.28 -5.02 -22.69
CA PHE A 148 -8.27 -4.09 -23.21
C PHE A 148 -8.27 -2.74 -22.48
N CYS A 149 -8.04 -2.72 -21.16
CA CYS A 149 -7.88 -1.48 -20.40
C CYS A 149 -6.69 -0.65 -20.89
N ILE A 150 -5.57 -1.31 -21.19
CA ILE A 150 -4.36 -0.67 -21.74
C ILE A 150 -4.57 -0.28 -23.19
N TRP A 151 -5.14 -1.15 -24.03
CA TRP A 151 -5.35 -0.85 -25.45
C TRP A 151 -6.32 0.33 -25.65
N LYS A 152 -7.27 0.52 -24.73
CA LYS A 152 -8.13 1.71 -24.67
C LYS A 152 -7.39 3.00 -24.22
N GLY A 153 -6.15 2.94 -23.72
CA GLY A 153 -5.37 4.10 -23.23
C GLY A 153 -3.95 4.20 -23.82
N PRO A 154 -3.57 5.31 -24.49
CA PRO A 154 -3.24 6.54 -23.78
C PRO A 154 -3.68 7.83 -24.53
N LYS A 155 -4.86 7.85 -25.14
CA LYS A 155 -5.39 9.07 -25.81
C LYS A 155 -6.01 10.09 -24.84
N SER A 156 -6.13 9.79 -23.54
CA SER A 156 -6.75 10.66 -22.53
C SER A 156 -5.83 11.04 -21.35
N THR A 157 -4.51 10.97 -21.51
CA THR A 157 -3.53 11.47 -20.51
C THR A 157 -2.91 12.81 -20.95
N GLY A 158 -3.58 13.53 -21.85
CA GLY A 158 -3.12 14.81 -22.40
C GLY A 158 -3.80 16.05 -21.79
N LYS A 159 -4.58 15.92 -20.71
CA LYS A 159 -5.22 17.06 -20.04
C LYS A 159 -5.23 16.91 -18.52
N VAL A 160 -4.17 17.44 -17.91
CA VAL A 160 -4.01 17.84 -16.51
C VAL A 160 -3.27 16.85 -15.59
N PRO A 161 -1.93 16.80 -15.67
CA PRO A 161 -1.07 16.41 -14.55
C PRO A 161 -0.70 17.64 -13.70
N GLU A 162 -1.69 18.41 -13.23
CA GLU A 162 -1.48 19.49 -12.24
C GLU A 162 -2.28 19.26 -10.95
N PHE A 163 -3.17 18.26 -10.94
CA PHE A 163 -4.03 17.96 -9.79
C PHE A 163 -3.31 17.06 -8.76
N THR A 164 -2.49 16.11 -9.20
CA THR A 164 -1.84 15.12 -8.32
C THR A 164 -0.67 15.69 -7.52
N ALA A 165 -0.09 16.83 -7.95
CA ALA A 165 0.99 17.50 -7.23
C ALA A 165 0.52 18.51 -6.18
N HIS A 166 -0.74 18.95 -6.25
CA HIS A 166 -1.26 20.04 -5.41
C HIS A 166 -1.74 19.56 -4.02
N GLU A 167 -2.42 18.42 -3.97
CA GLU A 167 -3.01 17.89 -2.73
C GLU A 167 -1.98 17.43 -1.68
N PRO A 168 -0.95 16.61 -2.01
CA PRO A 168 0.01 16.17 -1.00
C PRO A 168 0.87 17.32 -0.46
N LEU A 169 1.19 18.31 -1.31
CA LEU A 169 1.98 19.48 -0.90
C LEU A 169 1.17 20.40 0.03
N ARG A 170 -0.12 20.62 -0.26
CA ARG A 170 -1.02 21.40 0.61
C ARG A 170 -1.27 20.72 1.96
N ALA A 171 -1.47 19.40 1.96
CA ALA A 171 -1.66 18.63 3.18
C ALA A 171 -0.43 18.73 4.10
N HIS A 172 0.78 18.62 3.54
CA HIS A 172 2.02 18.76 4.32
C HIS A 172 2.16 20.17 4.93
N THR A 173 1.85 21.24 4.17
CA THR A 173 1.88 22.61 4.70
C THR A 173 0.82 22.85 5.77
N LEU A 174 -0.39 22.29 5.63
CA LEU A 174 -1.46 22.40 6.62
C LEU A 174 -1.10 21.69 7.93
N TRP A 175 -0.50 20.50 7.87
CA TRP A 175 -0.01 19.80 9.07
C TRP A 175 1.08 20.59 9.80
N HIS A 176 1.94 21.30 9.07
CA HIS A 176 2.97 22.14 9.68
C HIS A 176 2.38 23.38 10.38
N GLU A 177 1.40 24.05 9.75
CA GLU A 177 0.67 25.18 10.33
C GLU A 177 -0.17 24.78 11.56
N ILE A 178 -0.89 23.66 11.49
CA ILE A 178 -1.67 23.12 12.62
C ILE A 178 -0.74 22.71 13.76
N GLY A 179 0.38 22.06 13.45
CA GLY A 179 1.40 21.69 14.43
C GLY A 179 2.08 22.88 15.12
N ALA A 180 2.27 23.99 14.42
CA ALA A 180 2.78 25.24 15.00
C ALA A 180 1.75 25.89 15.93
N THR A 181 0.49 25.93 15.50
CA THR A 181 -0.63 26.50 16.27
C THR A 181 -0.87 25.76 17.60
N GLU A 182 -0.73 24.43 17.59
CA GLU A 182 -0.93 23.62 18.80
C GLU A 182 0.22 23.76 19.80
N ARG A 183 1.46 23.94 19.32
CA ARG A 183 2.64 24.15 20.17
C ARG A 183 2.57 25.49 20.92
N GLU A 184 2.04 26.53 20.29
CA GLU A 184 1.77 27.84 20.92
C GLU A 184 0.65 27.75 21.97
N ARG A 185 -0.43 26.99 21.71
CA ARG A 185 -1.49 26.77 22.71
C ARG A 185 -1.00 26.01 23.95
N VAL A 186 -0.18 24.98 23.76
CA VAL A 186 0.41 24.22 24.88
C VAL A 186 1.43 25.07 25.65
N GLY A 187 2.29 25.82 24.95
CA GLY A 187 3.24 26.75 25.56
C GLY A 187 2.57 27.90 26.33
N GLY A 188 1.44 28.41 25.83
CA GLY A 188 0.64 29.42 26.51
C GLY A 188 -0.11 28.89 27.74
N ARG A 189 -0.56 27.63 27.72
CA ARG A 189 -1.25 26.98 28.85
C ARG A 189 -0.29 26.68 30.00
N GLY A 190 0.91 26.17 29.71
CA GLY A 190 1.95 25.92 30.72
C GLY A 190 2.44 27.20 31.43
N LYS A 191 2.36 28.36 30.77
CA LYS A 191 2.76 29.65 31.35
C LYS A 191 1.69 30.29 32.25
N ARG A 192 0.42 29.89 32.12
CA ARG A 192 -0.66 30.27 33.05
C ARG A 192 -0.64 29.42 34.32
N GLU A 193 -0.35 28.13 34.20
CA GLU A 193 -0.33 27.19 35.33
C GLU A 193 0.90 27.35 36.24
N SER A 194 1.99 27.98 35.76
CA SER A 194 3.13 28.40 36.60
C SER A 194 2.96 29.78 37.26
N ARG A 195 1.80 30.43 37.13
CA ARG A 195 1.54 31.77 37.70
C ARG A 195 0.40 31.79 38.72
N GLU A 196 -0.14 30.63 39.06
CA GLU A 196 -1.01 30.36 40.22
C GLU A 196 -0.22 29.51 41.22
#